data_AF-A0A6B3FZ88-F1
#
_entry.id   AF-A0A6B3FZ88-F1
#
_cell.length_a   1.000
_cell.length_b   1.000
_cell.length_c   1.000
_cell.angle_alpha   90.00
_cell.angle_beta   90.00
_cell.angle_gamma   90.00
#
_symmetry.space_group_name_H-M   'P 1'
#
loop_
_entity.id
_entity.type
_entity.pdbx_description
1 polymer ?
#
loop_
_entity_poly.entity_id
_entity_poly.type
_entity_poly.pdbx_seq_one_letter_code
_entity_poly.pdbx_strand_id
1 'polypeptide(L)'
;AAMRIVRMVLTGVVQRELVGLVNAHRPLAVGVTGEDADMLTAARHRPEVDGRLVDIGRVGAIAHVGPRLLESLLGEGLIPIVSSIARSTEDAHVYNVNADTMAASLATALRASKLVLVTDVAGLYANWPDTEEVYER
;
A
#
# COMPACT_ATOMS: atom_id res chain seq x y z
N ALA A 1 -2.67 -2.65 -20.70
CA ALA A 1 -1.62 -3.69 -20.61
C ALA A 1 -0.82 -3.60 -19.31
N ALA A 2 -0.22 -2.45 -18.97
CA ALA A 2 0.65 -2.27 -17.80
C ALA A 2 0.00 -2.63 -16.44
N MET A 3 -1.21 -2.13 -16.16
CA MET A 3 -1.87 -2.38 -14.87
C MET A 3 -2.11 -3.88 -14.57
N ARG A 4 -2.40 -4.68 -15.61
CA ARG A 4 -2.56 -6.13 -15.44
C ARG A 4 -1.26 -6.77 -14.96
N ILE A 5 -0.13 -6.35 -15.51
CA ILE A 5 1.20 -6.84 -15.11
C ILE A 5 1.50 -6.41 -13.68
N VAL A 6 1.30 -5.13 -13.35
CA VAL A 6 1.50 -4.61 -11.98
C VAL A 6 0.70 -5.44 -10.97
N ARG A 7 -0.59 -5.67 -11.24
CA ARG A 7 -1.42 -6.51 -10.37
C ARG A 7 -0.85 -7.92 -10.24
N MET A 8 -0.56 -8.61 -11.35
CA MET A 8 -0.03 -9.97 -11.32
C MET A 8 1.31 -10.08 -10.55
N VAL A 9 2.21 -9.11 -10.71
CA VAL A 9 3.50 -9.12 -10.01
C VAL A 9 3.31 -8.86 -8.52
N LEU A 10 2.56 -7.81 -8.15
CA LEU A 10 2.38 -7.46 -6.74
C LEU A 10 1.63 -8.54 -5.96
N THR A 11 0.56 -9.11 -6.53
CA THR A 11 -0.30 -10.07 -5.82
C THR A 11 0.15 -11.52 -6.00
N GLY A 12 0.67 -11.87 -7.17
CA GLY A 12 1.03 -13.24 -7.54
C GLY A 12 2.47 -13.62 -7.28
N VAL A 13 3.40 -12.65 -7.24
CA VAL A 13 4.83 -12.91 -7.03
C VAL A 13 5.27 -12.34 -5.69
N VAL A 14 5.34 -11.01 -5.57
CA VAL A 14 5.92 -10.33 -4.40
C VAL A 14 5.17 -10.69 -3.11
N GLN A 15 3.85 -10.56 -3.11
CA GLN A 15 3.05 -10.92 -1.93
C GLN A 15 3.17 -12.41 -1.60
N ARG A 16 3.19 -13.30 -2.60
CA ARG A 16 3.26 -14.74 -2.35
C ARG A 16 4.61 -15.14 -1.76
N GLU A 17 5.68 -14.51 -2.21
CA GLU A 17 7.02 -14.67 -1.63
C GLU A 17 7.03 -14.25 -0.15
N LEU A 18 6.52 -13.07 0.17
CA LEU A 18 6.44 -12.60 1.57
C LEU A 18 5.56 -13.52 2.44
N VAL A 19 4.41 -13.98 1.93
CA VAL A 19 3.56 -14.95 2.62
C VAL A 19 4.32 -16.24 2.89
N GLY A 20 5.06 -16.75 1.89
CA GLY A 20 5.88 -17.95 2.03
C GLY A 20 6.99 -17.80 3.07
N LEU A 21 7.71 -16.68 3.08
CA LEU A 21 8.78 -16.39 4.04
C LEU A 21 8.27 -16.36 5.48
N VAL A 22 7.12 -15.73 5.73
CA VAL A 22 6.51 -15.71 7.06
C VAL A 22 6.00 -17.11 7.43
N ASN A 23 5.30 -17.79 6.52
CA ASN A 23 4.71 -19.10 6.77
C ASN A 23 5.72 -20.23 6.95
N ALA A 24 6.92 -20.09 6.41
CA ALA A 24 8.04 -21.00 6.67
C ALA A 24 8.44 -21.02 8.16
N HIS A 25 8.18 -19.94 8.89
CA HIS A 25 8.42 -19.87 10.34
C HIS A 25 7.18 -20.27 11.14
N ARG A 26 6.01 -19.71 10.80
CA ARG A 26 4.70 -20.08 11.37
C ARG A 26 3.57 -19.78 10.39
N PRO A 27 2.56 -20.65 10.26
CA PRO A 27 1.46 -20.50 9.29
C PRO A 27 0.46 -19.42 9.72
N LEU A 28 0.88 -18.16 9.72
CA LEU A 28 0.11 -17.00 10.18
C LEU A 28 -0.19 -15.99 9.07
N ALA A 29 0.62 -15.94 8.00
CA ALA A 29 0.48 -14.96 6.96
C ALA A 29 -0.67 -15.26 5.99
N VAL A 30 -1.46 -14.23 5.71
CA VAL A 30 -2.54 -14.24 4.72
C VAL A 30 -2.36 -13.08 3.76
N GLY A 31 -2.24 -13.37 2.46
CA GLY A 31 -2.12 -12.34 1.43
C GLY A 31 -3.48 -11.81 0.98
N VAL A 32 -3.67 -10.50 1.08
CA VAL A 32 -4.88 -9.78 0.66
C VAL A 32 -4.53 -8.53 -0.16
N THR A 33 -5.49 -8.00 -0.89
CA THR A 33 -5.36 -6.76 -1.66
C THR A 33 -6.38 -5.75 -1.15
N GLY A 34 -6.22 -4.48 -1.51
CA GLY A 34 -7.26 -3.48 -1.23
C GLY A 34 -8.59 -3.75 -1.92
N GLU A 35 -8.62 -4.60 -2.95
CA GLU A 35 -9.87 -5.01 -3.61
C GLU A 35 -10.72 -5.93 -2.73
N ASP A 36 -10.06 -6.70 -1.85
CA ASP A 36 -10.71 -7.74 -1.07
C ASP A 36 -11.59 -7.14 0.01
N ALA A 37 -12.84 -7.60 0.07
CA ALA A 37 -13.87 -7.14 1.01
C ALA A 37 -14.08 -5.61 1.07
N ASP A 38 -13.83 -4.91 -0.04
CA ASP A 38 -13.92 -3.44 -0.12
C ASP A 38 -13.00 -2.70 0.86
N MET A 39 -11.81 -3.26 1.08
CA MET A 39 -10.87 -2.69 2.04
C MET A 39 -10.33 -1.33 1.60
N LEU A 40 -10.11 -1.12 0.29
CA LEU A 40 -9.62 0.12 -0.28
C LEU A 40 -10.32 0.43 -1.61
N THR A 41 -10.81 1.66 -1.71
CA THR A 41 -11.19 2.24 -3.01
C THR A 41 -10.31 3.44 -3.33
N ALA A 42 -10.15 3.70 -4.63
CA ALA A 42 -9.38 4.82 -5.12
C ALA A 42 -10.08 5.52 -6.27
N ALA A 43 -9.98 6.85 -6.27
CA ALA A 43 -10.30 7.70 -7.42
C ALA A 43 -9.02 7.88 -8.25
N ARG A 44 -9.17 8.23 -9.53
CA ARG A 44 -8.04 8.48 -10.41
C ARG A 44 -7.16 9.60 -9.85
N HIS A 45 -5.88 9.31 -9.71
CA HIS A 45 -4.90 10.33 -9.35
C HIS A 45 -4.47 11.10 -10.59
N ARG A 46 -4.68 12.41 -10.59
CA ARG A 46 -4.20 13.34 -11.61
C ARG A 46 -3.30 14.36 -10.95
N PRO A 47 -1.98 14.12 -10.88
CA PRO A 47 -1.07 15.10 -10.31
C PRO A 47 -1.05 16.37 -11.17
N GLU A 48 -0.82 17.50 -10.52
CA GLU A 48 -0.56 18.76 -11.20
C GLU A 48 0.91 18.83 -11.61
N VAL A 49 1.16 19.02 -12.90
CA VAL A 49 2.49 19.24 -13.47
C VAL A 49 2.40 20.50 -14.32
N ASP A 50 3.22 21.50 -13.99
CA ASP A 50 3.24 22.81 -14.66
C ASP A 50 1.85 23.48 -14.77
N GLY A 51 1.07 23.44 -13.67
CA GLY A 51 -0.26 24.05 -13.60
C GLY A 51 -1.36 23.25 -14.32
N ARG A 52 -1.11 22.00 -14.73
CA ARG A 52 -2.07 21.16 -15.45
C ARG A 52 -2.21 19.78 -14.82
N LEU A 53 -3.45 19.30 -14.74
CA LEU A 53 -3.75 17.94 -14.30
C LEU A 53 -3.35 16.94 -15.38
N VAL A 54 -2.42 16.03 -15.05
CA VAL A 54 -1.92 15.00 -15.98
C VAL A 54 -2.57 13.65 -15.67
N ASP A 55 -3.03 12.95 -16.71
CA ASP A 55 -3.48 11.56 -16.57
C ASP A 55 -2.28 10.61 -16.65
N ILE A 56 -1.90 10.06 -15.51
CA ILE A 56 -0.81 9.08 -15.39
C ILE A 56 -1.30 7.63 -15.51
N GLY A 57 -2.53 7.43 -16.01
CA GLY A 57 -3.10 6.12 -16.28
C GLY A 57 -3.78 5.51 -15.06
N ARG A 58 -3.50 4.23 -14.80
CA ARG A 58 -4.17 3.46 -13.73
C ARG A 58 -3.49 3.64 -12.37
N VAL A 59 -3.34 4.90 -11.95
CA VAL A 59 -2.84 5.27 -10.62
C VAL A 59 -3.97 5.94 -9.84
N GLY A 60 -4.12 5.58 -8.57
CA GLY A 60 -5.24 5.99 -7.74
C GLY A 60 -4.80 6.74 -6.48
N ALA A 61 -5.63 7.71 -6.09
CA ALA A 61 -5.61 8.32 -4.77
C ALA A 61 -6.68 7.64 -3.91
N ILE A 62 -6.35 7.30 -2.67
CA ILE A 62 -7.24 6.59 -1.76
C ILE A 62 -8.49 7.44 -1.52
N ALA A 63 -9.66 6.85 -1.79
CA ALA A 63 -10.96 7.47 -1.58
C ALA A 63 -11.66 6.91 -0.33
N HIS A 64 -11.46 5.64 -0.03
CA HIS A 64 -12.02 4.99 1.15
C HIS A 64 -11.08 3.92 1.70
N VAL A 65 -11.11 3.74 3.03
CA VAL A 65 -10.43 2.66 3.75
C VAL A 65 -11.42 1.98 4.71
N GLY A 66 -11.65 0.68 4.50
CA GLY A 66 -12.48 -0.17 5.34
C GLY A 66 -11.63 -1.21 6.08
N PRO A 67 -11.23 -0.99 7.34
CA PRO A 67 -10.25 -1.85 8.03
C PRO A 67 -10.82 -3.20 8.50
N ARG A 68 -12.13 -3.45 8.38
CA ARG A 68 -12.81 -4.62 8.95
C ARG A 68 -12.17 -5.96 8.60
N LEU A 69 -11.73 -6.15 7.35
CA LEU A 69 -11.05 -7.38 6.95
C LEU A 69 -9.76 -7.58 7.74
N LEU A 70 -8.95 -6.53 7.89
CA LEU A 70 -7.71 -6.59 8.65
C LEU A 70 -7.98 -6.77 10.14
N GLU A 71 -8.98 -6.09 10.70
CA GLU A 71 -9.38 -6.27 12.11
C GLU A 71 -9.75 -7.72 12.40
N SER A 72 -10.53 -8.37 11.52
CA SER A 72 -10.88 -9.78 11.68
C SER A 72 -9.65 -10.70 11.61
N LEU A 73 -8.80 -10.53 10.59
CA LEU A 73 -7.59 -11.35 10.45
C LEU A 73 -6.63 -11.18 11.64
N LEU A 74 -6.42 -9.93 12.07
CA LEU A 74 -5.60 -9.63 13.25
C LEU A 74 -6.21 -10.19 14.53
N GLY A 75 -7.54 -10.16 14.66
CA GLY A 75 -8.27 -10.74 15.79
C GLY A 75 -8.13 -12.26 15.91
N GLU A 76 -7.93 -12.95 14.78
CA GLU A 76 -7.61 -14.39 14.72
C GLU A 76 -6.11 -14.69 14.93
N GLY A 77 -5.28 -13.66 15.13
CA GLY A 77 -3.83 -13.82 15.29
C GLY A 77 -3.07 -14.03 13.97
N LEU A 78 -3.71 -13.75 12.83
CA LEU A 78 -3.09 -13.82 11.51
C LEU A 78 -2.30 -12.54 11.20
N ILE A 79 -1.40 -12.64 10.23
CA ILE A 79 -0.54 -11.54 9.75
C ILE A 79 -0.97 -11.18 8.33
N PRO A 80 -1.75 -10.10 8.12
CA PRO A 80 -2.14 -9.68 6.78
C PRO A 80 -0.95 -9.11 5.99
N ILE A 81 -0.74 -9.61 4.78
CA ILE A 81 0.23 -9.05 3.82
C ILE A 81 -0.55 -8.39 2.69
N VAL A 82 -0.53 -7.05 2.65
CA VAL A 82 -1.41 -6.26 1.78
C VAL A 82 -0.67 -5.77 0.53
N SER A 83 -1.16 -6.09 -0.66
CA SER A 83 -0.69 -5.47 -1.93
C SER A 83 -1.41 -4.15 -2.21
N SER A 84 -0.68 -3.15 -2.71
CA SER A 84 -1.16 -1.77 -2.95
C SER A 84 -2.02 -1.58 -4.20
N ILE A 85 -3.05 -2.42 -4.32
CA ILE A 85 -4.07 -2.35 -5.36
C ILE A 85 -5.39 -1.97 -4.72
N ALA A 86 -6.12 -1.02 -5.31
CA ALA A 86 -7.43 -0.59 -4.84
C ALA A 86 -8.47 -0.65 -5.95
N ARG A 87 -9.73 -0.85 -5.57
CA ARG A 87 -10.85 -0.84 -6.52
C ARG A 87 -11.17 0.58 -6.94
N SER A 88 -11.44 0.79 -8.22
CA SER A 88 -11.82 2.11 -8.74
C SER A 88 -13.20 2.53 -8.21
N THR A 89 -13.35 3.80 -7.86
CA THR A 89 -14.66 4.41 -7.56
C THR A 89 -15.40 4.86 -8.83
N GLU A 90 -14.73 4.85 -9.98
CA GLU A 90 -15.22 5.42 -11.24
C GLU A 90 -15.66 4.34 -12.25
N ASP A 91 -15.07 3.15 -12.17
CA ASP A 91 -15.31 2.06 -13.11
C ASP A 91 -15.02 0.68 -12.47
N ALA A 92 -15.23 -0.40 -13.21
CA ALA A 92 -14.98 -1.77 -12.73
C ALA A 92 -13.48 -2.17 -12.72
N HIS A 93 -12.57 -1.22 -12.89
CA HIS A 93 -11.13 -1.50 -12.93
C HIS A 93 -10.49 -1.32 -11.55
N VAL A 94 -9.18 -1.51 -11.52
CA VAL A 94 -8.34 -1.32 -10.33
C VAL A 94 -7.30 -0.25 -10.61
N TYR A 95 -6.84 0.37 -9.53
CA TYR A 95 -5.76 1.33 -9.54
C TYR A 95 -4.57 0.80 -8.73
N ASN A 96 -3.36 1.09 -9.23
CA ASN A 96 -2.16 1.03 -8.41
C ASN A 96 -2.16 2.24 -7.47
N VAL A 97 -1.94 2.00 -6.19
CA VAL A 97 -1.86 3.06 -5.17
C VAL A 97 -0.44 3.10 -4.63
N ASN A 98 0.04 4.28 -4.25
CA ASN A 98 1.32 4.40 -3.55
C ASN A 98 1.26 3.59 -2.23
N ALA A 99 2.25 2.72 -2.01
CA ALA A 99 2.28 1.82 -0.88
C ALA A 99 2.44 2.55 0.47
N ASP A 100 3.18 3.66 0.51
CA ASP A 100 3.38 4.47 1.72
C ASP A 100 2.07 5.16 2.12
N THR A 101 1.38 5.79 1.15
CA THR A 101 0.07 6.41 1.37
C THR A 101 -0.96 5.38 1.82
N MET A 102 -0.92 4.17 1.26
CA MET A 102 -1.77 3.06 1.69
C MET A 102 -1.44 2.63 3.12
N ALA A 103 -0.16 2.41 3.45
CA ALA A 103 0.27 2.00 4.77
C ALA A 103 -0.12 3.04 5.83
N ALA A 104 0.08 4.33 5.54
CA ALA A 104 -0.35 5.43 6.41
C ALA A 104 -1.87 5.42 6.62
N SER A 105 -2.64 5.28 5.54
CA SER A 105 -4.11 5.30 5.61
C SER A 105 -4.67 4.09 6.37
N LEU A 106 -4.09 2.90 6.17
CA LEU A 106 -4.43 1.69 6.93
C LEU A 106 -4.03 1.82 8.40
N ALA A 107 -2.85 2.37 8.70
CA ALA A 107 -2.41 2.61 10.07
C ALA A 107 -3.36 3.57 10.80
N THR A 108 -3.81 4.64 10.14
CA THR A 108 -4.83 5.55 10.68
C THR A 108 -6.16 4.83 10.91
N ALA A 109 -6.66 4.08 9.93
CA ALA A 109 -7.93 3.36 10.04
C ALA A 109 -7.92 2.29 11.15
N LEU A 110 -6.80 1.59 11.33
CA LEU A 110 -6.58 0.61 12.38
C LEU A 110 -6.25 1.23 13.74
N ARG A 111 -6.02 2.55 13.81
CA ARG A 111 -5.49 3.25 15.00
C ARG A 111 -4.21 2.59 15.51
N ALA A 112 -3.30 2.28 14.59
CA ALA A 112 -2.04 1.65 14.90
C ALA A 112 -1.20 2.54 15.83
N SER A 113 -0.52 1.92 16.80
CA SER A 113 0.36 2.63 17.71
C SER A 113 1.60 3.20 17.01
N LYS A 114 2.03 2.58 15.90
CA LYS A 114 3.20 2.97 15.11
C LYS A 114 3.01 2.64 13.63
N LEU A 115 3.59 3.47 12.78
CA LEU A 115 3.86 3.19 11.37
C LEU A 115 5.38 3.12 11.18
N VAL A 116 5.86 2.04 10.56
CA VAL A 116 7.27 1.84 10.23
C VAL A 116 7.39 1.74 8.72
N LEU A 117 8.19 2.63 8.12
CA LEU A 117 8.53 2.59 6.70
C LEU A 117 9.95 2.08 6.58
N VAL A 118 10.15 1.08 5.73
CA VAL A 118 11.48 0.51 5.45
C VAL A 118 11.98 1.15 4.17
N THR A 119 13.15 1.78 4.24
CA THR A 119 13.76 2.51 3.14
C THR A 119 15.23 2.12 3.00
N ASP A 120 15.82 2.44 1.85
CA ASP A 120 17.22 2.21 1.49
C ASP A 120 18.15 3.36 1.89
N VAL A 121 17.62 4.38 2.57
CA VAL A 121 18.38 5.49 3.17
C VAL A 121 18.42 5.40 4.69
N ALA A 122 19.36 6.11 5.32
CA ALA A 122 19.54 6.08 6.77
C ALA A 122 18.36 6.69 7.56
N GLY A 123 17.58 7.58 6.94
CA GLY A 123 16.42 8.22 7.54
C GLY A 123 16.01 9.49 6.78
N LEU A 124 15.43 10.45 7.49
CA LEU A 124 15.11 11.75 6.92
C LEU A 124 16.32 12.68 7.00
N TYR A 125 16.90 13.02 5.86
CA TYR A 125 17.99 13.99 5.77
C TYR A 125 17.50 15.42 6.01
N ALA A 126 18.30 16.23 6.71
CA ALA A 126 17.98 17.62 6.99
C ALA A 126 18.01 18.50 5.73
N ASN A 127 19.01 18.30 4.86
CA ASN A 127 19.12 19.01 3.60
C ASN A 127 19.90 18.17 2.56
N TRP A 128 19.25 17.22 1.90
CA TRP A 128 19.85 16.43 0.82
C TRP A 128 19.82 17.20 -0.52
N PRO A 129 20.88 17.18 -1.35
CA PRO A 129 22.14 16.45 -1.21
C PRO A 129 23.27 17.22 -0.50
N ASP A 130 23.00 18.44 -0.01
CA ASP A 130 24.04 19.30 0.57
C ASP A 130 24.60 18.78 1.90
N THR A 131 23.83 17.95 2.61
CA THR A 131 24.17 17.36 3.91
C THR A 131 23.65 15.92 4.03
N GLU A 132 24.43 15.06 4.67
CA GLU A 132 24.04 13.69 5.04
C GLU A 132 23.55 13.59 6.50
N GLU A 133 23.33 14.73 7.17
CA GLU A 133 22.79 14.76 8.53
C GLU A 133 21.36 14.21 8.54
N VAL A 134 21.13 13.17 9.33
CA VAL A 134 19.82 12.54 9.52
C VAL A 134 19.19 13.09 10.79
N TYR A 135 17.93 13.48 10.72
CA TYR A 135 17.15 13.81 11.91
C TYR A 135 17.02 12.58 12.81
N GLU A 136 17.65 12.63 13.99
CA GLU A 136 17.41 11.63 15.04
C GLU A 136 16.11 11.95 15.80
N ARG A 137 15.36 10.90 16.14
CA ARG A 137 14.06 10.98 16.83
C ARG A 137 14.20 11.25 18.32
#